data_AF-A0A920NA78-F1
#
_entry.id   AF-A0A920NA78-F1
#
_cell.length_a   1.000
_cell.length_b   1.000
_cell.length_c   1.000
_cell.angle_alpha   90.00
_cell.angle_beta   90.00
_cell.angle_gamma   90.00
#
_symmetry.space_group_name_H-M   'P 1'
#
loop_
_entity.id
_entity.type
_entity.pdbx_description
1 polymer ?
#
loop_
_entity_poly.entity_id
_entity_poly.type
_entity_poly.pdbx_seq_one_letter_code
_entity_poly.pdbx_strand_id
1 'polypeptide(L)'
;MILIGNLEQTTRTAVRFLNDVIEVNSFPLSKLRDVNLETRRIGLGVRGWADSLVRMGIPYDSEEAIALADRLGSFLNTTAWDESKKVAEKRGPLFQNMNNLL
;
A
#
# COMPACT_ATOMS: atom_id res chain seq x y z
N MET A 1 -2.90 -10.23 23.05
CA MET A 1 -2.25 -9.09 22.38
C MET A 1 -1.28 -9.61 21.31
N ILE A 2 -1.78 -10.15 20.19
CA ILE A 2 -0.97 -10.85 19.15
C ILE A 2 -1.12 -10.21 17.75
N LEU A 3 -1.99 -9.21 17.55
CA LEU A 3 -2.42 -8.83 16.19
C LEU A 3 -1.67 -7.63 15.57
N ILE A 4 -0.96 -6.79 16.32
CA ILE A 4 -0.42 -5.52 15.78
C ILE A 4 0.98 -5.70 15.14
N GLY A 5 1.87 -6.49 15.75
CA GLY A 5 3.21 -6.73 15.19
C GLY A 5 3.19 -7.47 13.84
N ASN A 6 2.17 -8.30 13.60
CA ASN A 6 2.00 -8.99 12.32
C ASN A 6 1.52 -8.04 11.21
N LEU A 7 0.64 -7.09 11.53
CA LEU A 7 0.08 -6.19 10.51
C LEU A 7 1.12 -5.18 10.00
N GLU A 8 1.96 -4.62 10.87
CA GLU A 8 3.04 -3.74 10.44
C GLU A 8 3.99 -4.47 9.49
N GLN A 9 4.51 -5.62 9.93
CA GLN A 9 5.44 -6.43 9.14
C GLN A 9 4.84 -6.87 7.81
N THR A 10 3.57 -7.26 7.81
CA THR A 10 2.83 -7.64 6.59
C THR A 10 2.69 -6.46 5.64
N THR A 11 2.31 -5.28 6.16
CA THR A 11 2.18 -4.05 5.36
C THR A 11 3.50 -3.66 4.70
N ARG A 12 4.59 -3.66 5.47
CA ARG A 12 5.94 -3.38 4.95
C ARG A 12 6.36 -4.38 3.88
N THR A 13 6.08 -5.66 4.11
CA THR A 13 6.38 -6.72 3.14
C THR A 13 5.56 -6.55 1.87
N ALA A 14 4.28 -6.22 1.98
CA ALA A 14 3.41 -5.97 0.84
C ALA A 14 3.88 -4.77 0.01
N VAL A 15 4.33 -3.67 0.63
CA VAL A 15 4.90 -2.52 -0.09
C VAL A 15 6.12 -2.91 -0.91
N ARG A 16 7.07 -3.63 -0.31
CA ARG A 16 8.27 -4.11 -1.03
C ARG A 16 7.90 -5.06 -2.16
N PHE A 17 7.02 -6.02 -1.88
CA PHE A 17 6.56 -6.99 -2.86
C PHE A 17 5.89 -6.32 -4.06
N LEU A 18 4.92 -5.42 -3.82
CA LEU A 18 4.23 -4.70 -4.89
C LEU A 18 5.20 -3.82 -5.69
N ASN A 19 6.19 -3.22 -5.02
CA ASN A 19 7.22 -2.46 -5.69
C ASN A 19 8.16 -3.33 -6.55
N ASP A 20 8.45 -4.57 -6.13
CA ASP A 20 9.23 -5.54 -6.90
C ASP A 20 8.45 -6.06 -8.11
N VAL A 21 7.14 -6.25 -7.96
CA VAL A 21 6.25 -6.66 -9.07
C VAL A 21 6.36 -5.70 -10.26
N ILE A 22 6.54 -4.39 -10.02
CA ILE A 22 6.68 -3.39 -11.10
C ILE A 22 7.90 -3.66 -11.98
N GLU A 23 8.98 -4.20 -11.43
CA GLU A 23 10.22 -4.46 -12.17
C GLU A 23 10.14 -5.72 -13.03
N VAL A 24 9.42 -6.73 -12.55
CA VAL A 24 9.27 -8.02 -13.25
C VAL A 24 8.09 -8.05 -14.21
N ASN A 25 7.17 -7.08 -14.12
CA ASN A 25 5.99 -7.07 -14.96
C ASN A 25 6.34 -6.84 -16.44
N SER A 26 5.69 -7.59 -17.32
CA SER A 26 5.89 -7.49 -18.77
C SER A 26 4.78 -6.64 -19.38
N PHE A 27 5.18 -5.56 -20.04
CA PHE A 27 4.25 -4.65 -20.71
C PHE A 27 4.30 -4.86 -22.23
N PRO A 28 3.14 -4.97 -22.92
CA PRO A 28 3.11 -5.10 -24.38
C PRO A 28 3.70 -3.90 -25.12
N LEU A 29 3.67 -2.72 -24.49
CA LEU A 29 4.17 -1.47 -25.05
C LEU A 29 5.27 -0.91 -24.14
N SER A 30 6.42 -0.58 -24.71
CA SER A 30 7.57 0.01 -23.99
C SER A 30 7.18 1.26 -23.21
N LYS A 31 6.38 2.15 -23.83
CA LYS A 31 5.91 3.38 -23.19
C LYS A 31 5.14 3.14 -21.88
N LEU A 32 4.39 2.03 -21.78
CA LEU A 32 3.67 1.69 -20.54
C LEU A 32 4.63 1.20 -19.45
N ARG A 33 5.70 0.50 -19.84
CA ARG A 33 6.77 0.10 -18.93
C ARG A 33 7.50 1.30 -18.36
N ASP A 34 7.84 2.26 -19.22
CA ASP A 34 8.57 3.47 -18.81
C ASP A 34 7.74 4.28 -17.80
N VAL A 35 6.46 4.51 -18.09
CA VAL A 35 5.54 5.19 -17.16
C VAL A 35 5.39 4.41 -15.84
N ASN A 36 5.30 3.08 -15.88
CA ASN A 36 5.22 2.29 -14.65
C ASN A 36 6.50 2.38 -13.81
N LEU A 37 7.67 2.33 -14.45
CA LEU A 37 8.96 2.41 -13.78
C LEU A 37 9.25 3.82 -13.24
N GLU A 38 8.76 4.88 -13.90
CA GLU A 38 8.88 6.25 -13.39
C GLU A 38 7.94 6.54 -12.21
N THR A 39 6.69 6.12 -12.33
CA THR A 39 5.64 6.47 -11.35
C THR A 39 5.58 5.50 -10.17
N ARG A 40 5.99 4.24 -10.39
CA ARG A 40 5.97 3.10 -9.47
C ARG A 40 4.75 3.02 -8.55
N ARG A 41 3.56 3.26 -9.11
CA ARG A 41 2.31 3.27 -8.34
C ARG A 41 1.97 1.85 -7.88
N ILE A 42 1.65 1.71 -6.60
CA ILE A 42 1.16 0.46 -6.02
C ILE A 42 -0.25 0.65 -5.45
N GLY A 43 -1.05 -0.41 -5.47
CA GLY A 43 -2.36 -0.46 -4.82
C GLY A 43 -2.33 -1.44 -3.66
N LEU A 44 -2.28 -0.94 -2.42
CA LEU A 44 -2.39 -1.75 -1.22
C LEU A 44 -3.78 -1.57 -0.61
N GLY A 45 -4.47 -2.68 -0.36
CA GLY A 45 -5.79 -2.70 0.26
C GLY A 45 -5.94 -3.81 1.29
N VAL A 46 -7.09 -3.84 1.97
CA VAL A 46 -7.44 -4.86 2.96
C VAL A 46 -8.62 -5.66 2.45
N ARG A 47 -8.59 -6.97 2.71
CA ARG A 47 -9.74 -7.88 2.52
C ARG A 47 -10.22 -8.37 3.88
N GLY A 48 -11.50 -8.76 3.95
CA GLY A 48 -12.08 -9.36 5.16
C GLY A 48 -12.52 -8.34 6.20
N TRP A 49 -12.74 -7.09 5.78
CA TRP A 49 -13.28 -6.04 6.65
C TRP A 49 -14.65 -6.43 7.22
N ALA A 50 -15.61 -6.79 6.36
CA ALA A 50 -16.94 -7.21 6.77
C ALA A 50 -16.89 -8.45 7.69
N ASP A 51 -16.13 -9.47 7.33
CA ASP A 51 -15.95 -10.67 8.15
C ASP A 51 -15.37 -10.34 9.54
N SER A 52 -14.45 -9.37 9.60
CA SER A 52 -13.86 -8.92 10.86
C SER A 52 -14.90 -8.23 11.73
N LEU A 53 -15.73 -7.35 11.16
CA LEU A 53 -16.82 -6.69 11.87
C LEU A 53 -17.83 -7.69 12.43
N VAL A 54 -18.23 -8.69 11.63
CA VAL A 54 -19.13 -9.77 12.10
C VAL A 54 -18.54 -10.51 13.29
N ARG A 55 -17.24 -10.86 13.25
CA ARG A 55 -16.56 -11.55 14.35
C ARG A 55 -16.43 -10.71 15.62
N MET A 56 -16.40 -9.38 15.48
CA MET A 56 -16.38 -8.44 16.60
C MET A 56 -17.80 -8.07 17.09
N GLY A 57 -18.84 -8.51 16.39
CA GLY A 57 -20.22 -8.13 16.69
C GLY A 57 -20.55 -6.66 16.38
N ILE A 58 -19.74 -6.02 15.53
CA ILE A 58 -19.88 -4.60 15.18
C ILE A 58 -20.75 -4.51 13.91
N PRO A 59 -21.88 -3.77 13.93
CA PRO A 59 -22.67 -3.53 12.73
C PRO A 59 -21.86 -2.74 11.69
N TYR A 60 -22.00 -3.09 10.41
CA TYR A 60 -21.25 -2.43 9.33
C TYR A 60 -21.56 -0.93 9.24
N ASP A 61 -22.85 -0.58 9.38
CA ASP A 61 -23.36 0.78 9.40
C ASP A 61 -23.40 1.32 10.83
N SER A 62 -22.22 1.48 11.44
CA SER A 62 -22.09 2.02 12.78
C SER A 62 -20.91 2.98 12.89
N GLU A 63 -21.03 3.96 13.78
CA GLU A 63 -19.94 4.87 14.15
C GLU A 63 -18.71 4.11 14.65
N GLU A 64 -18.91 2.96 15.31
CA GLU A 64 -17.82 2.11 15.78
C GLU A 64 -17.04 1.49 14.62
N ALA A 65 -17.73 1.00 13.58
CA ALA A 65 -17.09 0.50 12.36
C ALA A 65 -16.32 1.61 11.64
N ILE A 66 -16.89 2.81 11.54
CA ILE A 66 -16.23 3.98 10.93
C ILE A 66 -14.95 4.33 11.70
N ALA A 67 -15.03 4.47 13.03
CA ALA A 67 -13.87 4.78 13.87
C ALA A 67 -12.78 3.70 13.80
N LEU A 68 -13.17 2.42 13.70
CA LEU A 68 -12.21 1.34 13.52
C LEU A 68 -11.56 1.36 12.13
N ALA A 69 -12.33 1.65 11.08
CA ALA A 69 -11.81 1.79 9.72
C ALA A 69 -10.79 2.94 9.62
N ASP A 70 -11.07 4.08 10.27
CA ASP A 70 -10.17 5.23 10.29
C ASP A 70 -8.83 4.89 10.99
N ARG A 71 -8.90 4.23 12.16
CA ARG A 71 -7.68 3.77 12.87
C ARG A 71 -6.87 2.79 12.05
N LEU A 72 -7.53 1.80 11.42
CA LEU A 72 -6.86 0.79 10.60
C LEU A 72 -6.24 1.43 9.34
N GLY A 73 -7.01 2.26 8.65
CA GLY A 73 -6.57 2.96 7.44
C GLY A 73 -5.39 3.88 7.72
N SER A 74 -5.47 4.66 8.79
CA SER A 74 -4.37 5.53 9.25
C SER A 74 -3.11 4.73 9.54
N PHE A 75 -3.22 3.61 10.28
CA PHE A 75 -2.08 2.74 10.57
C PHE A 75 -1.43 2.21 9.28
N LEU A 76 -2.23 1.63 8.38
CA LEU A 76 -1.73 1.08 7.11
C LEU A 76 -1.08 2.16 6.24
N ASN A 77 -1.69 3.33 6.14
CA ASN A 77 -1.17 4.44 5.35
C ASN A 77 0.17 4.94 5.91
N THR A 78 0.25 5.19 7.21
CA THR A 78 1.50 5.63 7.85
C THR A 78 2.61 4.59 7.69
N THR A 79 2.34 3.30 7.94
CA THR A 79 3.33 2.23 7.75
C THR A 79 3.75 2.08 6.29
N ALA A 80 2.81 2.16 5.34
CA ALA A 80 3.11 2.02 3.92
C ALA A 80 3.97 3.17 3.40
N TRP A 81 3.68 4.41 3.81
CA TRP A 81 4.49 5.58 3.46
C TRP A 81 5.89 5.52 4.07
N ASP A 82 6.00 5.10 5.33
CA ASP A 82 7.31 4.91 5.99
C ASP A 82 8.16 3.87 5.25
N GLU A 83 7.58 2.73 4.87
CA GLU A 83 8.29 1.72 4.08
C GLU A 83 8.62 2.22 2.66
N SER A 84 7.70 2.93 2.01
CA SER A 84 7.95 3.52 0.70
C SER A 84 9.13 4.49 0.73
N LYS A 85 9.30 5.25 1.82
CA LYS A 85 10.45 6.13 2.03
C LYS A 85 11.77 5.34 2.08
N LYS A 86 11.80 4.23 2.82
CA LYS A 86 12.96 3.34 2.91
C LYS A 86 13.29 2.66 1.57
N VAL A 87 12.28 2.34 0.78
CA VAL A 87 12.46 1.83 -0.59
C VAL A 87 13.09 2.92 -1.47
N ALA A 88 12.60 4.16 -1.37
CA ALA A 88 13.13 5.29 -2.12
C ALA A 88 14.59 5.63 -1.74
N GLU A 89 14.98 5.50 -0.47
CA GLU A 89 16.38 5.65 -0.03
C GLU A 89 17.31 4.64 -0.71
N LYS A 90 16.82 3.43 -1.02
CA LYS A 90 17.62 2.37 -1.64
C LYS A 90 17.59 2.38 -3.17
N ARG A 91 16.45 2.77 -3.76
CA ARG A 91 16.20 2.66 -5.21
C ARG A 91 16.02 4.00 -5.94
N GLY A 92 16.10 5.11 -5.20
CA GLY A 92 15.82 6.45 -5.68
C GLY A 92 14.33 6.85 -5.52
N PRO A 93 14.03 8.16 -5.46
CA PRO A 93 12.67 8.66 -5.33
C PRO A 93 11.82 8.38 -6.57
N LEU A 94 10.51 8.38 -6.36
CA LEU A 94 9.51 8.44 -7.42
C LEU A 94 9.70 9.75 -8.23
N PHE A 95 9.45 9.71 -9.54
CA PHE A 95 9.46 10.90 -10.41
C PHE A 95 10.80 11.65 -10.52
N GLN A 96 11.88 10.97 -10.89
CA GLN A 96 13.17 11.65 -11.10
C GLN A 96 13.19 12.63 -12.30
N ASN A 97 12.27 12.48 -13.27
CA ASN A 97 12.28 13.21 -14.54
C ASN A 97 10.95 13.93 -14.89
N MET A 98 10.36 14.66 -13.96
CA MET A 98 9.09 15.38 -14.20
C MET A 98 9.16 16.56 -15.20
N ASN A 99 10.35 16.98 -15.64
CA ASN A 99 10.52 18.12 -16.56
C ASN A 99 10.07 17.85 -18.00
N ASN A 100 9.69 16.61 -18.35
CA ASN A 100 9.33 16.22 -19.73
C ASN A 100 7.84 15.85 -19.91
N LEU A 101 6.99 16.06 -18.88
CA LEU A 101 5.57 15.66 -18.90
C LEU A 101 4.60 16.83 -18.62
N LEU A 102 5.09 18.08 -18.67
CA LEU A 102 4.32 19.33 -18.80
C LEU A 102 4.93 20.15 -19.95
#